data_AF-A0A355X5M2-F1
#
_entry.id   AF-A0A355X5M2-F1
#
_cell.length_a   1.000
_cell.length_b   1.000
_cell.length_c   1.000
_cell.angle_alpha   90.00
_cell.angle_beta   90.00
_cell.angle_gamma   90.00
#
_symmetry.space_group_name_H-M   'P 1'
#
loop_
_entity.id
_entity.type
_entity.pdbx_description
1 polymer ?
#
loop_
_entity_poly.entity_id
_entity_poly.type
_entity_poly.pdbx_seq_one_letter_code
_entity_poly.pdbx_strand_id
1 'polypeptide(L)'
;MLNTESNIKFIKGVGEKRAEMFYNLGIFDVDALIHFFPRKYEDWTNTKSVSQVNSGDNITIKATMITPVKEHMIRRGMTLYKCRFSDGESVINVTIFNNKYLAQSLRVYEDYVLFGKIEKTFTASSMSSPKIEKPDTGIRIH
;
A
#
# COMPACT_ATOMS: atom_id res chain seq x y z
N MET A 1 27.68 -22.30 4.58
CA MET A 1 27.04 -21.39 5.55
C MET A 1 27.23 -19.97 5.03
N LEU A 2 26.21 -19.12 5.12
CA LEU A 2 26.37 -17.69 4.83
C LEU A 2 27.04 -17.01 6.03
N ASN A 3 27.97 -16.10 5.79
CA ASN A 3 28.60 -15.23 6.78
C ASN A 3 28.37 -13.75 6.39
N THR A 4 28.78 -12.81 7.23
CA THR A 4 28.63 -11.37 7.02
C THR A 4 29.27 -10.86 5.73
N GLU A 5 30.41 -11.44 5.35
CA GLU A 5 31.13 -11.12 4.12
C GLU A 5 30.60 -11.84 2.86
N SER A 6 29.60 -12.70 3.01
CA SER A 6 29.04 -13.43 1.88
C SER A 6 28.40 -12.46 0.90
N ASN A 7 28.69 -12.64 -0.38
CA ASN A 7 28.08 -11.82 -1.42
C ASN A 7 26.55 -11.96 -1.41
N ILE A 8 25.86 -10.83 -1.61
CA ILE A 8 24.39 -10.74 -1.54
C ILE A 8 23.65 -11.68 -2.50
N LYS A 9 24.27 -12.09 -3.62
CA LYS A 9 23.72 -13.04 -4.61
C LYS A 9 23.49 -14.44 -4.03
N PHE A 10 24.16 -14.80 -2.94
CA PHE A 10 23.96 -16.10 -2.28
C PHE A 10 22.78 -16.11 -1.31
N ILE A 11 22.16 -14.94 -1.06
CA ILE A 11 20.93 -14.86 -0.27
C ILE A 11 19.78 -15.46 -1.08
N LYS A 12 19.04 -16.38 -0.46
CA LYS A 12 17.84 -16.98 -1.06
C LYS A 12 16.85 -15.89 -1.47
N GLY A 13 16.51 -15.85 -2.76
CA GLY A 13 15.61 -14.84 -3.32
C GLY A 13 16.30 -13.62 -3.95
N VAL A 14 17.64 -13.54 -3.88
CA VAL A 14 18.45 -12.53 -4.57
C VAL A 14 19.14 -13.18 -5.78
N GLY A 15 18.50 -13.10 -6.95
CA GLY A 15 19.13 -13.48 -8.22
C GLY A 15 20.00 -12.35 -8.78
N GLU A 16 20.67 -12.61 -9.91
CA GLU A 16 21.58 -11.67 -10.62
C GLU A 16 21.01 -10.25 -10.73
N LYS A 17 19.78 -10.12 -11.27
CA LYS A 17 19.11 -8.82 -11.45
C LYS A 17 18.87 -8.07 -10.14
N ARG A 18 18.53 -8.79 -9.06
CA ARG A 18 18.31 -8.16 -7.75
C ARG A 18 19.64 -7.79 -7.10
N ALA A 19 20.67 -8.61 -7.27
CA ALA A 19 22.02 -8.30 -6.81
C ALA A 19 22.54 -7.01 -7.46
N GLU A 20 22.35 -6.83 -8.77
CA GLU A 20 22.69 -5.57 -9.46
C GLU A 20 21.96 -4.35 -8.86
N MET A 21 20.67 -4.49 -8.52
CA MET A 21 19.93 -3.42 -7.85
C MET A 21 20.50 -3.09 -6.47
N PHE A 22 20.93 -4.10 -5.70
CA PHE A 22 21.58 -3.89 -4.41
C PHE A 22 22.97 -3.25 -4.55
N TYR A 23 23.75 -3.64 -5.56
CA TYR A 23 25.04 -3.02 -5.86
C TYR A 23 24.89 -1.54 -6.20
N ASN A 24 23.85 -1.16 -6.94
CA ASN A 24 23.54 0.24 -7.22
C ASN A 24 23.16 1.04 -5.96
N LEU A 25 22.74 0.36 -4.88
CA LEU A 25 22.50 0.96 -3.56
C LEU A 25 23.74 0.90 -2.65
N GLY A 26 24.88 0.39 -3.15
CA GLY A 26 26.13 0.22 -2.39
C GLY A 26 26.16 -1.02 -1.48
N ILE A 27 25.26 -1.98 -1.68
CA ILE A 27 25.08 -3.15 -0.84
C ILE A 27 25.65 -4.37 -1.55
N PHE A 28 26.81 -4.86 -1.11
CA PHE A 28 27.54 -5.94 -1.80
C PHE A 28 27.51 -7.29 -1.05
N ASP A 29 27.40 -7.23 0.27
CA ASP A 29 27.46 -8.39 1.16
C ASP A 29 26.30 -8.39 2.17
N VAL A 30 26.24 -9.44 2.99
CA VAL A 30 25.21 -9.62 4.01
C VAL A 30 25.32 -8.53 5.08
N ASP A 31 26.53 -8.10 5.45
CA ASP A 31 26.75 -7.06 6.46
C ASP A 31 26.15 -5.72 6.05
N ALA A 32 26.44 -5.26 4.82
CA ALA A 32 25.87 -4.04 4.28
C ALA A 32 24.34 -4.10 4.20
N LEU A 33 23.77 -5.27 3.94
CA LEU A 33 22.32 -5.46 3.88
C LEU A 33 21.67 -5.37 5.27
N ILE A 34 22.30 -5.95 6.30
CA ILE A 34 21.79 -5.90 7.68
C ILE A 34 21.80 -4.47 8.21
N HIS A 35 22.83 -3.69 7.87
CA HIS A 35 22.96 -2.29 8.27
C HIS A 35 22.19 -1.32 7.36
N PHE A 36 21.49 -1.83 6.34
CA PHE A 36 20.64 -1.01 5.48
C PHE A 36 19.27 -0.78 6.12
N PHE A 37 19.23 0.14 7.09
CA PHE A 37 18.00 0.46 7.81
C PHE A 37 16.95 1.15 6.92
N PRO A 38 15.65 0.85 7.11
CA PRO A 38 14.57 1.57 6.46
C PRO A 38 14.66 3.07 6.68
N ARG A 39 14.47 3.86 5.62
CA ARG A 39 14.44 5.34 5.72
C ARG A 39 13.26 5.85 6.55
N LYS A 40 12.17 5.09 6.58
CA LYS A 40 10.95 5.39 7.31
C LYS A 40 10.25 4.07 7.64
N TYR A 41 9.80 3.92 8.88
CA TYR A 41 8.88 2.87 9.29
C TYR A 41 7.45 3.38 9.10
N GLU A 42 6.59 2.56 8.52
CA GLU A 42 5.18 2.90 8.35
C GLU A 42 4.35 2.10 9.36
N ASP A 43 3.89 2.78 10.41
CA ASP A 43 3.00 2.15 11.39
C ASP A 43 1.55 2.13 10.91
N TRP A 44 1.06 0.94 10.57
CA TRP A 44 -0.32 0.71 10.11
C TRP A 44 -1.22 0.20 11.24
N THR A 45 -0.74 0.13 12.48
CA THR A 45 -1.53 -0.38 13.61
C THR A 45 -2.59 0.61 14.09
N ASN A 46 -2.31 1.91 13.96
CA ASN A 46 -3.21 2.96 14.45
C ASN A 46 -4.27 3.31 13.40
N THR A 47 -5.36 2.55 13.39
CA THR A 47 -6.52 2.85 12.54
C THR A 47 -7.36 3.99 13.14
N LYS A 48 -7.72 4.96 12.30
CA LYS A 48 -8.57 6.10 12.68
C LYS A 48 -9.88 6.07 11.89
N SER A 49 -10.98 6.51 12.51
CA SER A 49 -12.23 6.75 11.79
C SER A 49 -12.07 7.97 10.88
N VAL A 50 -12.70 7.95 9.70
CA VAL A 50 -12.68 9.08 8.76
C VAL A 50 -13.16 10.35 9.46
N SER A 51 -14.16 10.26 10.34
CA SER A 51 -14.78 11.42 10.99
C SER A 51 -13.79 12.24 11.83
N GLN A 52 -12.74 11.61 12.38
CA GLN A 52 -11.83 12.21 13.36
C GLN A 52 -10.58 12.87 12.74
N VAL A 53 -10.41 12.82 11.41
CA VAL A 53 -9.17 13.25 10.74
C VAL A 53 -9.41 14.51 9.90
N ASN A 54 -8.39 15.38 9.77
CA ASN A 54 -8.47 16.53 8.88
C ASN A 54 -8.20 16.12 7.42
N SER A 55 -8.68 16.93 6.47
CA SER A 55 -8.30 16.78 5.07
C SER A 55 -6.81 17.06 4.92
N GLY A 56 -6.12 16.26 4.13
CA GLY A 56 -4.69 16.43 3.87
C GLY A 56 -3.79 15.42 4.58
N ASP A 57 -4.30 14.78 5.64
CA ASP A 57 -3.51 13.88 6.47
C ASP A 57 -3.35 12.50 5.83
N ASN A 58 -2.19 11.89 6.05
CA ASN A 58 -1.95 10.51 5.66
C ASN A 58 -2.34 9.58 6.82
N ILE A 59 -3.33 8.72 6.60
CA ILE A 59 -3.95 7.92 7.65
C ILE A 59 -4.17 6.47 7.23
N THR A 60 -4.34 5.63 8.25
CA THR A 60 -4.72 4.23 8.13
C THR A 60 -6.18 4.08 8.55
N ILE A 61 -7.01 3.46 7.71
CA ILE A 61 -8.44 3.27 7.96
C ILE A 61 -8.79 1.80 7.71
N LYS A 62 -9.51 1.18 8.64
CA LYS A 62 -10.15 -0.11 8.39
C LYS A 62 -11.52 0.15 7.79
N ALA A 63 -11.78 -0.38 6.60
CA ALA A 63 -13.04 -0.15 5.91
C ALA A 63 -13.45 -1.35 5.05
N THR A 64 -14.75 -1.57 4.93
CA THR A 64 -15.35 -2.64 4.12
C THR A 64 -15.67 -2.10 2.73
N MET A 65 -15.34 -2.86 1.69
CA MET A 65 -15.69 -2.47 0.32
C MET A 65 -17.20 -2.64 0.08
N ILE A 66 -17.89 -1.57 -0.32
CA ILE A 66 -19.36 -1.56 -0.46
C ILE A 66 -19.86 -1.55 -1.90
N THR A 67 -19.00 -1.29 -2.88
CA THR A 67 -19.36 -1.30 -4.31
C THR A 67 -18.33 -2.04 -5.14
N PRO A 68 -18.72 -2.76 -6.21
CA PRO A 68 -17.77 -3.35 -7.13
C PRO A 68 -16.90 -2.27 -7.79
N VAL A 69 -15.69 -2.65 -8.22
CA VAL A 69 -14.81 -1.75 -8.95
C VAL A 69 -15.42 -1.41 -10.31
N LYS A 70 -15.48 -0.11 -10.61
CA LYS A 70 -15.86 0.42 -11.92
C LYS A 70 -14.62 0.88 -12.68
N GLU A 71 -14.39 0.28 -13.84
CA GLU A 71 -13.31 0.65 -14.74
C GLU A 71 -13.74 1.83 -15.64
N HIS A 72 -12.89 2.84 -15.71
CA HIS A 72 -13.07 4.02 -16.55
C HIS A 72 -11.77 4.31 -17.30
N MET A 73 -11.78 4.09 -18.61
CA MET A 73 -10.66 4.49 -19.47
C MET A 73 -10.73 5.99 -19.77
N ILE A 74 -9.64 6.69 -19.49
CA ILE A 74 -9.47 8.12 -19.76
C ILE A 74 -8.51 8.30 -20.95
N ARG A 75 -8.60 9.46 -21.61
CA ARG A 75 -7.69 9.88 -22.68
C ARG A 75 -6.22 9.70 -22.24
N ARG A 76 -5.36 9.35 -23.21
CA ARG A 76 -3.91 9.10 -23.04
C ARG A 76 -3.54 7.76 -22.36
N GLY A 77 -4.37 6.73 -22.49
CA GLY A 77 -4.03 5.37 -22.03
C GLY A 77 -4.03 5.19 -20.51
N MET A 78 -4.71 6.08 -19.78
CA MET A 78 -4.84 6.00 -18.33
C MET A 78 -6.18 5.35 -17.98
N THR A 79 -6.15 4.33 -17.12
CA THR A 79 -7.33 3.65 -16.62
C THR A 79 -7.55 3.96 -15.15
N LEU A 80 -8.75 4.41 -14.81
CA LEU A 80 -9.19 4.60 -13.43
C LEU A 80 -10.07 3.45 -12.98
N TYR A 81 -9.81 2.96 -11.78
CA TYR A 81 -10.63 1.98 -11.09
C TYR A 81 -11.27 2.67 -9.89
N LYS A 82 -12.58 2.91 -9.96
CA LYS A 82 -13.33 3.62 -8.91
C LYS A 82 -14.12 2.63 -8.07
N CYS A 83 -14.01 2.75 -6.76
CA CYS A 83 -14.76 1.96 -5.79
C CYS A 83 -15.04 2.78 -4.54
N ARG A 84 -15.89 2.24 -3.66
CA ARG A 84 -16.27 2.86 -2.40
C ARG A 84 -16.06 1.89 -1.26
N PHE A 85 -15.57 2.44 -0.16
CA PHE A 85 -15.41 1.76 1.12
C PHE A 85 -16.24 2.46 2.18
N SER A 86 -16.64 1.72 3.21
CA SER A 86 -17.33 2.24 4.39
C SER A 86 -16.57 1.84 5.64
N ASP A 87 -16.31 2.79 6.54
CA ASP A 87 -15.79 2.50 7.89
C ASP A 87 -16.93 2.25 8.91
N GLY A 88 -18.18 2.23 8.44
CA GLY A 88 -19.40 2.09 9.26
C GLY A 88 -20.13 3.42 9.49
N GLU A 89 -19.41 4.55 9.47
CA GLU A 89 -19.97 5.89 9.68
C GLU A 89 -19.93 6.75 8.40
N SER A 90 -18.87 6.59 7.61
CA SER A 90 -18.53 7.43 6.48
C SER A 90 -18.20 6.59 5.24
N VAL A 91 -18.55 7.14 4.07
CA VAL A 91 -18.21 6.54 2.77
C VAL A 91 -16.97 7.22 2.20
N ILE A 92 -16.00 6.40 1.81
CA ILE A 92 -14.72 6.82 1.22
C ILE A 92 -14.72 6.44 -0.26
N ASN A 93 -14.60 7.44 -1.13
CA ASN A 93 -14.44 7.22 -2.56
C ASN A 93 -12.97 6.97 -2.89
N VAL A 94 -12.64 5.77 -3.37
CA VAL A 94 -11.26 5.39 -3.71
C VAL A 94 -11.11 5.34 -5.22
N THR A 95 -10.08 6.00 -5.73
CA THR A 95 -9.68 5.95 -7.15
C THR A 95 -8.30 5.35 -7.26
N ILE A 96 -8.18 4.22 -7.97
CA ILE A 96 -6.90 3.54 -8.22
C ILE A 96 -6.51 3.81 -9.67
N PHE A 97 -5.27 4.26 -9.90
CA PHE A 97 -4.76 4.63 -11.22
C PHE A 97 -3.91 3.51 -11.79
N ASN A 98 -4.21 3.03 -13.00
CA ASN A 98 -3.43 2.06 -13.78
C ASN A 98 -3.06 0.74 -13.07
N ASN A 99 -3.66 0.41 -11.93
CA ASN A 99 -3.37 -0.81 -11.19
C ASN A 99 -4.51 -1.83 -11.31
N LYS A 100 -4.53 -2.52 -12.45
CA LYS A 100 -5.54 -3.55 -12.78
C LYS A 100 -5.51 -4.73 -11.81
N TYR A 101 -4.32 -5.19 -11.42
CA TYR A 101 -4.18 -6.34 -10.52
C TYR A 101 -4.77 -6.05 -9.13
N LEU A 102 -4.47 -4.88 -8.57
CA LEU A 102 -5.08 -4.46 -7.31
C LEU A 102 -6.60 -4.39 -7.46
N ALA A 103 -7.11 -3.71 -8.50
CA ALA A 103 -8.54 -3.59 -8.77
C ALA A 103 -9.25 -4.95 -8.87
N GLN A 104 -8.64 -5.94 -9.52
CA GLN A 104 -9.19 -7.30 -9.66
C GLN A 104 -9.12 -8.13 -8.38
N SER A 105 -8.18 -7.83 -7.48
CA SER A 105 -8.05 -8.53 -6.20
C SER A 105 -9.10 -8.13 -5.17
N LEU A 106 -9.74 -6.97 -5.35
CA LEU A 106 -10.73 -6.42 -4.43
C LEU A 106 -12.09 -7.10 -4.58
N ARG A 107 -12.73 -7.38 -3.45
CA ARG A 107 -14.02 -8.06 -3.37
C ARG A 107 -14.99 -7.24 -2.52
N VAL A 108 -16.22 -7.14 -3.01
CA VAL A 108 -17.30 -6.45 -2.28
C VAL A 108 -17.61 -7.23 -1.01
N TYR A 109 -17.92 -6.51 0.07
CA TYR A 109 -18.20 -7.03 1.41
C TYR A 109 -17.01 -7.69 2.13
N GLU A 110 -15.78 -7.49 1.63
CA GLU A 110 -14.57 -7.80 2.39
C GLU A 110 -14.00 -6.55 3.07
N ASP A 111 -13.40 -6.77 4.23
CA ASP A 111 -12.66 -5.76 4.99
C ASP A 111 -11.28 -5.53 4.40
N TYR A 112 -10.82 -4.29 4.44
CA TYR A 112 -9.50 -3.87 4.01
C TYR A 112 -8.92 -2.81 4.95
N VAL A 113 -7.60 -2.68 4.93
CA VAL A 113 -6.86 -1.58 5.53
C VAL A 113 -6.41 -0.66 4.40
N LEU A 114 -6.87 0.59 4.45
CA LEU A 114 -6.52 1.64 3.50
C LEU A 114 -5.48 2.55 4.15
N PHE A 115 -4.32 2.71 3.53
CA PHE A 115 -3.30 3.66 3.95
C PHE A 115 -3.06 4.69 2.86
N GLY A 116 -3.29 5.96 3.17
CA GLY A 116 -3.07 7.02 2.22
C GLY A 116 -3.59 8.37 2.69
N LYS A 117 -3.39 9.35 1.82
CA LYS A 117 -3.86 10.71 2.03
C LYS A 117 -5.38 10.77 1.88
N ILE A 118 -6.07 11.26 2.92
CA ILE A 118 -7.51 11.52 2.85
C ILE A 118 -7.76 12.95 2.39
N GLU A 119 -8.61 13.10 1.38
CA GLU A 119 -9.12 14.39 0.92
C GLU A 119 -10.61 14.47 1.22
N LYS A 120 -11.01 15.45 2.01
CA LYS A 120 -12.39 15.71 2.39
C LYS A 120 -12.90 16.96 1.66
N THR A 121 -13.96 16.78 0.90
CA THR A 121 -14.82 17.86 0.40
C THR A 121 -16.02 18.00 1.34
N PHE A 122 -16.76 19.11 1.23
CA PHE A 122 -17.95 19.40 2.04
C PHE A 122 -18.98 18.25 2.11
N THR A 123 -19.02 17.38 1.10
CA THR A 123 -19.99 16.27 0.98
C THR A 123 -19.37 14.88 0.87
N ALA A 124 -18.05 14.75 0.74
CA ALA A 124 -17.44 13.47 0.41
C ALA A 124 -16.01 13.35 0.91
N SER A 125 -15.65 12.14 1.35
CA SER A 125 -14.27 11.75 1.65
C SER A 125 -13.71 10.93 0.48
N SER A 126 -12.44 11.13 0.14
CA SER A 126 -11.82 10.48 -1.01
C SER A 126 -10.34 10.18 -0.81
N MET A 127 -9.86 9.11 -1.45
CA MET A 127 -8.45 8.74 -1.50
C MET A 127 -8.04 8.45 -2.95
N SER A 128 -6.85 8.93 -3.31
CA SER A 128 -6.23 8.72 -4.62
C SER A 128 -5.08 7.72 -4.47
N SER A 129 -5.19 6.57 -5.13
CA SER A 129 -4.27 5.42 -5.06
C SER A 129 -3.73 5.15 -3.65
N PRO A 130 -4.60 4.93 -2.62
CA PRO A 130 -4.11 4.48 -1.33
C PRO A 130 -3.48 3.10 -1.47
N LYS A 131 -2.57 2.75 -0.54
CA LYS A 131 -2.17 1.36 -0.35
C LYS A 131 -3.36 0.64 0.27
N ILE A 132 -3.70 -0.54 -0.27
CA ILE A 132 -4.85 -1.33 0.16
C ILE A 132 -4.34 -2.73 0.45
N GLU A 133 -4.53 -3.17 1.68
CA GLU A 133 -4.16 -4.52 2.13
C GLU A 133 -5.36 -5.20 2.78
N LYS A 134 -5.39 -6.53 2.76
CA LYS A 134 -6.35 -7.27 3.60
C LYS A 134 -5.98 -7.08 5.07
N PRO A 135 -6.96 -7.00 5.99
CA PRO A 135 -6.68 -6.96 7.41
C PRO A 135 -5.92 -8.22 7.78
N ASP A 136 -4.68 -8.04 8.18
CA ASP A 136 -3.81 -9.15 8.54
C ASP A 136 -4.33 -9.78 9.84
N THR A 137 -4.39 -11.11 9.91
CA THR A 137 -4.79 -11.82 11.14
C THR A 137 -3.63 -11.89 12.14
N GLY A 138 -2.47 -11.33 11.80
CA GLY A 138 -1.26 -11.26 12.63
C GLY A 138 -0.50 -9.96 12.43
N ILE A 139 0.29 -9.58 13.44
CA ILE A 139 1.07 -8.33 13.47
C ILE A 139 2.18 -8.40 12.41
N ARG A 140 2.02 -7.68 11.28
CA ARG A 140 3.13 -7.33 10.40
C ARG A 140 3.47 -5.86 10.60
N ILE A 141 4.70 -5.60 11.01
CA ILE A 141 5.28 -4.27 11.09
C ILE A 141 5.93 -4.01 9.73
N HIS A 142 5.53 -2.95 9.02
CA HIS A 142 6.09 -2.55 7.72
C HIS A 142 7.08 -1.38 7.85
#